data_AF-H9FI50-F1
#
_entry.id   AF-H9FI50-F1
#
_cell.length_a   1.000
_cell.length_b   1.000
_cell.length_c   1.000
_cell.angle_alpha   90.00
_cell.angle_beta   90.00
_cell.angle_gamma   90.00
#
_symmetry.space_group_name_H-M   'P 1'
#
loop_
_entity.id
_entity.type
_entity.pdbx_description
1 polymer ?
#
loop_
_entity_poly.entity_id
_entity_poly.type
_entity_poly.pdbx_seq_one_letter_code
_entity_poly.pdbx_strand_id
1 'polypeptide(L)'
;FMEMADRMAQDGWRDMGYTYLNIDDCWIGGRDASGRLMPDPKRFPHGIPFLADYVHSLGLKLGIYADMGNFTCMGYPGTTLDKVVQDAQTFAEWKVDMLKLDGCFSTAEERAQG
;
A
#
# COMPACT_ATOMS: atom_id res chain seq x y z
N PHE A 1 -7.58 1.48 -10.26
CA PHE A 1 -7.35 2.54 -9.25
C PHE A 1 -7.56 3.93 -9.83
N MET A 2 -6.91 4.31 -10.94
CA MET A 2 -7.12 5.63 -11.57
C MET A 2 -8.59 5.95 -11.83
N GLU A 3 -9.36 5.02 -12.42
CA GLU A 3 -10.79 5.23 -12.66
C GLU A 3 -11.59 5.52 -11.38
N MET A 4 -11.26 4.86 -10.25
CA MET A 4 -11.94 5.14 -8.98
C MET A 4 -11.56 6.50 -8.42
N ALA A 5 -10.30 6.92 -8.59
CA ALA A 5 -9.87 8.28 -8.24
C ALA A 5 -10.63 9.33 -9.08
N ASP A 6 -10.80 9.08 -10.39
CA ASP A 6 -11.56 9.95 -11.28
C ASP A 6 -13.01 10.08 -10.83
N ARG A 7 -13.67 8.95 -10.53
CA ARG A 7 -15.04 8.94 -10.01
C ARG A 7 -15.13 9.68 -8.69
N MET A 8 -14.19 9.45 -7.76
CA MET A 8 -14.17 10.14 -6.48
C MET A 8 -14.05 11.66 -6.64
N ALA A 9 -13.25 12.13 -7.60
CA ALA A 9 -13.03 13.54 -7.85
C ALA A 9 -14.14 14.22 -8.67
N GLN A 10 -14.79 13.50 -9.58
CA GLN A 10 -15.79 14.06 -10.51
C GLN A 10 -17.22 13.95 -9.97
N ASP A 11 -17.54 12.91 -9.21
CA ASP A 11 -18.92 12.57 -8.85
C ASP A 11 -19.30 13.06 -7.43
N GLY A 12 -18.50 13.96 -6.86
CA GLY A 12 -18.77 14.63 -5.58
C GLY A 12 -18.29 13.89 -4.32
N TRP A 13 -17.72 12.68 -4.43
CA TRP A 13 -17.26 11.92 -3.25
C TRP A 13 -16.19 12.65 -2.46
N ARG A 14 -15.17 13.17 -3.14
CA ARG A 14 -14.10 13.96 -2.52
C ARG A 14 -14.68 15.18 -1.81
N ASP A 15 -15.59 15.89 -2.48
CA ASP A 15 -16.17 17.14 -1.97
C ASP A 15 -17.08 16.88 -0.75
N MET A 16 -17.64 15.66 -0.66
CA MET A 16 -18.39 15.15 0.50
C MET A 16 -17.49 14.55 1.60
N GLY A 17 -16.17 14.56 1.43
CA GLY A 17 -15.19 14.16 2.45
C GLY A 17 -14.60 12.75 2.29
N TYR A 18 -15.01 11.98 1.28
CA TYR A 18 -14.39 10.69 0.96
C TYR A 18 -13.06 10.92 0.23
N THR A 19 -11.97 11.00 1.00
CA THR A 19 -10.67 11.46 0.49
C THR A 19 -9.64 10.35 0.32
N TYR A 20 -9.84 9.18 0.93
CA TYR A 20 -8.89 8.06 0.87
C TYR A 20 -9.30 7.04 -0.19
N LEU A 21 -8.38 6.73 -1.10
CA LEU A 21 -8.47 5.60 -2.02
C LEU A 21 -7.39 4.59 -1.60
N ASN A 22 -7.82 3.45 -1.05
CA ASN A 22 -6.90 2.50 -0.41
C ASN A 22 -6.74 1.22 -1.23
N ILE A 23 -5.49 0.84 -1.48
CA ILE A 23 -5.11 -0.47 -2.01
C ILE A 23 -5.12 -1.47 -0.85
N ASP A 24 -5.77 -2.61 -1.03
CA ASP A 24 -5.75 -3.73 -0.08
C ASP A 24 -4.78 -4.83 -0.53
N ASP A 25 -4.93 -6.06 -0.04
CA ASP A 25 -4.04 -7.18 -0.34
C ASP A 25 -3.87 -7.45 -1.86
N CYS A 26 -2.91 -8.31 -2.18
CA CYS A 26 -2.60 -8.79 -3.52
C CYS A 26 -1.95 -7.77 -4.45
N TRP A 27 -1.45 -6.62 -4.01
CA TRP A 27 -0.79 -5.64 -4.89
C TRP A 27 0.68 -5.95 -5.18
N ILE A 28 1.33 -6.72 -4.32
CA ILE A 28 2.77 -6.98 -4.33
C ILE A 28 3.12 -7.94 -5.47
N GLY A 29 4.20 -7.63 -6.20
CA GLY A 29 4.82 -8.52 -7.20
C GLY A 29 5.99 -9.32 -6.63
N GLY A 30 6.69 -8.77 -5.65
CA GLY A 30 7.83 -9.39 -4.98
C GLY A 30 8.66 -8.38 -4.19
N ARG A 31 9.87 -8.79 -3.83
CA ARG A 31 10.93 -7.91 -3.32
C ARG A 31 12.09 -7.89 -4.30
N ASP A 32 12.73 -6.74 -4.48
CA ASP A 32 13.90 -6.61 -5.33
C ASP A 32 15.16 -7.20 -4.66
N ALA A 33 16.32 -7.11 -5.33
CA ALA A 33 17.58 -7.61 -4.81
C ALA A 33 18.05 -6.93 -3.50
N SER A 34 17.54 -5.73 -3.20
CA SER A 34 17.78 -5.01 -1.94
C SER A 34 16.72 -5.32 -0.87
N GLY A 35 15.74 -6.17 -1.18
CA GLY A 35 14.63 -6.51 -0.30
C GLY A 35 13.49 -5.50 -0.30
N ARG A 36 13.53 -4.46 -1.16
CA ARG A 36 12.48 -3.45 -1.26
C ARG A 36 11.23 -4.04 -1.92
N LEU A 37 10.05 -3.73 -1.39
CA LEU A 37 8.78 -4.14 -2.00
C LEU A 37 8.66 -3.57 -3.44
N MET A 38 8.11 -4.39 -4.33
CA MET A 38 7.73 -3.99 -5.68
C MET A 38 6.27 -4.36 -5.92
N PRO A 39 5.47 -3.48 -6.54
CA PRO A 39 4.14 -3.86 -7.00
C PRO A 39 4.24 -4.85 -8.17
N ASP A 40 3.17 -5.57 -8.45
CA ASP A 40 3.10 -6.45 -9.62
C ASP A 40 3.28 -5.65 -10.92
N PRO A 41 4.33 -5.91 -11.72
CA PRO A 41 4.66 -5.08 -12.88
C PRO A 41 3.64 -5.19 -14.01
N LYS A 42 2.82 -6.25 -14.05
CA LYS A 42 1.75 -6.38 -15.05
C LYS A 42 0.54 -5.54 -14.70
N ARG A 43 0.21 -5.45 -13.40
CA ARG A 43 -0.98 -4.73 -12.90
C ARG A 43 -0.70 -3.27 -12.54
N PHE A 44 0.53 -2.97 -12.16
CA PHE A 44 1.01 -1.63 -11.83
C PHE A 44 2.24 -1.28 -12.70
N PRO A 45 2.08 -1.20 -14.03
CA PRO A 45 3.21 -1.00 -14.95
C PRO A 45 3.95 0.34 -14.74
N HIS A 46 3.31 1.32 -14.10
CA HIS A 46 3.91 2.63 -13.78
C HIS A 46 4.39 2.73 -12.33
N GLY A 47 4.21 1.68 -11.52
CA GLY A 47 4.57 1.67 -10.11
C GLY A 47 3.63 2.46 -9.18
N ILE A 48 3.85 2.32 -7.87
CA ILE A 48 3.07 3.02 -6.84
C ILE A 48 3.35 4.54 -6.81
N PRO A 49 4.58 5.05 -6.98
CA PRO A 49 4.83 6.50 -6.98
C PRO A 49 3.98 7.26 -8.00
N PHE A 50 3.87 6.73 -9.23
CA PHE A 50 3.03 7.31 -10.27
C PHE A 50 1.54 7.36 -9.85
N LEU A 51 1.05 6.28 -9.23
CA LEU A 51 -0.33 6.23 -8.77
C LEU A 51 -0.57 7.21 -7.61
N ALA A 52 0.38 7.38 -6.70
CA ALA A 52 0.31 8.36 -5.62
C ALA A 52 0.23 9.78 -6.18
N ASP A 53 1.13 10.14 -7.11
CA ASP A 53 1.13 11.44 -7.77
C ASP A 53 -0.21 11.71 -8.50
N TYR A 54 -0.77 10.69 -9.17
CA TYR A 54 -2.08 10.80 -9.82
C TYR A 54 -3.21 11.07 -8.83
N VAL A 55 -3.29 10.27 -7.76
CA VAL A 55 -4.31 10.41 -6.72
C VAL A 55 -4.20 11.78 -6.03
N HIS A 56 -2.99 12.24 -5.76
CA HIS A 56 -2.73 13.56 -5.18
C HIS A 56 -3.13 14.71 -6.11
N SER A 57 -2.91 14.58 -7.42
CA SER A 57 -3.33 15.61 -8.39
C SER A 57 -4.85 15.85 -8.41
N LEU A 58 -5.63 14.86 -7.95
CA LEU A 58 -7.08 14.94 -7.83
C LEU A 58 -7.55 15.41 -6.44
N GLY A 59 -6.63 15.75 -5.54
CA GLY A 59 -6.94 16.15 -4.16
C GLY A 59 -7.37 14.99 -3.27
N LEU A 60 -7.00 13.76 -3.63
CA LEU A 60 -7.25 12.54 -2.87
C LEU A 60 -5.97 12.07 -2.17
N LYS A 61 -6.10 11.04 -1.34
CA LYS A 61 -5.04 10.40 -0.55
C LYS A 61 -4.93 8.92 -0.90
N LEU A 62 -3.71 8.41 -1.00
CA LEU A 62 -3.47 7.01 -1.34
C LEU A 62 -3.18 6.20 -0.07
N GLY A 63 -4.01 5.19 0.21
CA GLY A 63 -3.70 4.17 1.19
C GLY A 63 -3.08 2.92 0.56
N ILE A 64 -2.26 2.21 1.33
CA ILE A 64 -1.67 0.93 0.95
C ILE A 64 -1.85 -0.11 2.05
N TYR A 65 -1.55 -1.36 1.70
CA TYR A 65 -1.68 -2.52 2.57
C TYR A 65 -0.34 -3.21 2.78
N ALA A 66 -0.10 -3.65 4.01
CA ALA A 66 0.92 -4.62 4.38
C ALA A 66 0.36 -5.58 5.43
N ASP A 67 1.14 -6.60 5.77
CA ASP A 67 0.80 -7.57 6.80
C ASP A 67 1.98 -7.72 7.75
N MET A 68 1.73 -7.60 9.05
CA MET A 68 2.74 -7.87 10.06
C MET A 68 2.85 -9.38 10.30
N GLY A 69 3.70 -10.01 9.50
CA GLY A 69 3.90 -11.46 9.48
C GLY A 69 4.72 -11.93 8.29
N ASN A 70 4.84 -13.26 8.15
CA ASN A 70 5.66 -13.86 7.09
C ASN A 70 5.09 -13.64 5.68
N PHE A 71 3.76 -13.61 5.58
CA PHE A 71 3.03 -13.38 4.34
C PHE A 71 1.80 -12.54 4.63
N THR A 72 1.25 -11.90 3.61
CA THR A 72 -0.12 -11.37 3.69
C THR A 72 -1.12 -12.51 3.82
N CYS A 73 -2.35 -12.22 4.24
CA CYS A 73 -3.41 -13.22 4.33
C CYS A 73 -3.61 -14.02 3.03
N MET A 74 -3.38 -13.42 1.85
CA MET A 74 -3.43 -14.10 0.54
C MET A 74 -2.09 -14.69 0.06
N GLY A 75 -1.06 -14.70 0.89
CA GLY A 75 0.22 -15.36 0.61
C GLY A 75 1.24 -14.50 -0.14
N TYR A 76 1.07 -13.18 -0.19
CA TYR A 76 2.05 -12.26 -0.76
C TYR A 76 3.18 -11.95 0.24
N PRO A 77 4.33 -11.39 -0.17
CA PRO A 77 5.41 -11.05 0.76
C PRO A 77 4.92 -10.19 1.94
N GLY A 78 5.06 -10.70 3.15
CA GLY A 78 4.71 -9.98 4.37
C GLY A 78 5.80 -8.99 4.79
N THR A 79 5.45 -8.11 5.73
CA THR A 79 6.37 -7.23 6.44
C THR A 79 6.73 -7.91 7.76
N THR A 80 7.83 -8.65 7.77
CA THR A 80 8.41 -9.26 8.97
C THR A 80 9.12 -8.20 9.83
N LEU A 81 9.47 -8.54 11.08
CA LEU A 81 10.15 -7.61 12.01
C LEU A 81 11.42 -6.95 11.41
N ASP A 82 12.20 -7.70 10.63
CA ASP A 82 13.40 -7.20 9.95
C ASP A 82 13.09 -6.29 8.75
N LYS A 83 11.84 -6.25 8.28
CA LYS A 83 11.38 -5.43 7.15
C LYS A 83 10.54 -4.22 7.56
N VAL A 84 10.03 -4.15 8.79
CA VAL A 84 9.18 -3.04 9.29
C VAL A 84 9.76 -1.68 8.90
N VAL A 85 11.04 -1.42 9.21
CA VAL A 85 11.68 -0.13 8.94
C VAL A 85 11.84 0.12 7.43
N GLN A 86 12.29 -0.88 6.68
CA GLN A 86 12.51 -0.76 5.24
C GLN A 86 11.19 -0.51 4.49
N ASP A 87 10.13 -1.22 4.87
CA ASP A 87 8.82 -1.09 4.23
C ASP A 87 8.16 0.24 4.60
N ALA A 88 8.26 0.68 5.86
CA ALA A 88 7.80 2.01 6.27
C ALA A 88 8.49 3.14 5.47
N GLN A 89 9.81 3.08 5.30
CA GLN A 89 10.57 4.02 4.48
C GLN A 89 10.13 3.95 3.01
N THR A 90 9.94 2.74 2.48
CA THR A 90 9.48 2.52 1.11
C THR A 90 8.14 3.20 0.86
N PHE A 91 7.17 3.05 1.76
CA PHE A 91 5.85 3.68 1.63
C PHE A 91 5.92 5.21 1.74
N ALA A 92 6.75 5.73 2.65
CA ALA A 92 6.95 7.17 2.79
C ALA A 92 7.59 7.79 1.52
N GLU A 93 8.60 7.13 0.95
CA GLU A 93 9.23 7.57 -0.31
C GLU A 93 8.26 7.52 -1.50
N TRP A 94 7.32 6.58 -1.50
CA TRP A 94 6.25 6.50 -2.49
C TRP A 94 5.09 7.47 -2.23
N LYS A 95 5.19 8.31 -1.19
CA LYS A 95 4.18 9.32 -0.81
C LYS A 95 2.82 8.71 -0.45
N VAL A 96 2.81 7.53 0.16
CA VAL A 96 1.58 6.91 0.70
C VAL A 96 1.07 7.72 1.91
N ASP A 97 -0.25 7.88 2.03
CA ASP A 97 -0.92 8.65 3.08
C ASP A 97 -1.52 7.81 4.22
N MET A 98 -1.71 6.50 3.99
CA MET A 98 -2.29 5.59 4.96
C MET A 98 -1.73 4.18 4.78
N LEU A 99 -1.51 3.49 5.89
CA LEU A 99 -1.15 2.07 5.91
C LEU A 99 -2.22 1.30 6.67
N LYS A 100 -2.79 0.27 6.03
CA LYS A 100 -3.44 -0.84 6.73
C LYS A 100 -2.37 -1.91 6.97
N LEU A 101 -2.13 -2.25 8.24
CA LEU A 101 -1.22 -3.31 8.64
C LEU A 101 -2.03 -4.47 9.21
N ASP A 102 -2.10 -5.56 8.46
CA ASP A 102 -2.80 -6.79 8.84
C ASP A 102 -1.94 -7.65 9.78
N GLY A 103 -2.42 -8.83 10.17
CA GLY A 103 -1.74 -9.68 11.15
C GLY A 103 -1.83 -11.17 10.88
N CYS A 104 -1.93 -11.59 9.62
CA CYS A 104 -1.85 -13.00 9.28
C CYS A 104 -0.40 -13.52 9.39
N PHE A 105 -0.23 -14.84 9.49
CA PHE A 105 1.08 -15.49 9.50
C PHE A 105 2.10 -14.95 10.53
N SER A 106 1.60 -14.46 11.69
CA SER A 106 2.40 -13.96 12.82
C SER A 106 1.91 -14.46 14.17
N THR A 107 2.79 -14.44 15.16
CA THR A 107 2.45 -14.66 16.57
C THR A 107 1.90 -13.39 17.22
N ALA A 108 1.36 -13.52 18.43
CA ALA A 108 0.92 -12.36 19.20
C ALA A 108 2.09 -11.45 19.61
N GLU A 109 3.25 -12.05 19.90
CA GLU A 109 4.47 -11.33 20.28
C GLU A 109 5.02 -10.51 19.11
N GLU A 110 5.03 -11.06 17.90
CA GLU A 110 5.51 -10.34 16.70
C GLU A 110 4.64 -9.11 16.42
N ARG A 111 3.30 -9.26 16.43
CA ARG A 111 2.37 -8.13 16.25
C ARG A 111 2.47 -7.06 17.34
N ALA A 112 2.91 -7.43 18.54
CA ALA A 112 3.13 -6.46 19.62
C ALA A 112 4.44 -5.68 19.46
N GLN A 113 5.39 -6.20 18.68
CA GLN A 113 6.72 -5.60 18.51
C GLN A 113 6.80 -4.59 17.37
N GLY A 114 5.92 -4.65 16.36
CA GLY A 114 5.83 -3.58 15.36
C GLY A 114 4.88 -3.87 14.23
#